data_AF-A0A7J7FTX8-F1
#
_entry.id   AF-A0A7J7FTX8-F1
#
_cell.length_a   1.000
_cell.length_b   1.000
_cell.length_c   1.000
_cell.angle_alpha   90.00
_cell.angle_beta   90.00
_cell.angle_gamma   90.00
#
_symmetry.space_group_name_H-M   'P 1'
#
loop_
_entity.id
_entity.type
_entity.pdbx_description
1 polymer ?
#
loop_
_entity_poly.entity_id
_entity_poly.type
_entity_poly.pdbx_seq_one_letter_code
_entity_poly.pdbx_strand_id
1 'polypeptide(L)'
;MFADVGHFSVGSIQISMCAVTYPTLILAYTGQASFLRKHNQYEYISDAFFKSIPGPMYWPMFVVAVLEAIIASQAMISGTFSIVQQSLSLGCFPRVKIIHTSAKFEGQVYIPEINYLLMLACVVVTAVFRTTAKIGNAYGLAIFYSELVHGIPPIFKHYGENVPALHTVLVFVSIKSLPISKVPVEEGFLFRRVQPKQLNMFRYVVRYGYTDVRNKEHDQPFETILVGRLKEFITRDYIFSAIINIRNESGDDGGSVVNGGGDKIVNKDMDDGDEKQVENEEKHGVEGVEEAMEREIRVVDKAWRGGVVHFLGENEVVAGEGSGIGKRILINYAYSFIRRNLRQADKVFDIPHKRLLKVGMAYEL
;
A
#
# COMPACT_ATOMS: atom_id res chain seq x y z
N MET A 1 12.16 -18.11 -14.75
CA MET A 1 13.44 -18.08 -14.00
C MET A 1 13.93 -19.46 -13.59
N PHE A 2 13.09 -20.35 -13.03
CA PHE A 2 13.54 -21.65 -12.50
C PHE A 2 13.78 -22.76 -13.54
N ALA A 3 13.30 -22.63 -14.77
CA ALA A 3 13.48 -23.68 -15.78
C ALA A 3 14.95 -23.83 -16.23
N ASP A 4 15.69 -22.72 -16.35
CA ASP A 4 17.12 -22.75 -16.75
C ASP A 4 18.06 -23.12 -15.59
N VAL A 5 17.57 -23.08 -14.35
CA VAL A 5 18.34 -23.45 -13.14
C VAL A 5 18.59 -24.95 -13.08
N GLY A 6 17.76 -25.76 -13.73
CA GLY A 6 17.92 -27.22 -13.81
C GLY A 6 19.21 -27.69 -14.49
N HIS A 7 19.90 -26.81 -15.22
CA HIS A 7 21.20 -27.11 -15.84
C HIS A 7 22.40 -26.95 -14.90
N PHE A 8 22.23 -26.28 -13.75
CA PHE A 8 23.33 -26.00 -12.82
C PHE A 8 23.27 -26.93 -11.61
N SER A 9 24.45 -27.32 -11.09
CA SER A 9 24.51 -28.10 -9.86
C SER A 9 24.06 -27.27 -8.67
N VAL A 10 23.39 -27.92 -7.70
CA VAL A 10 22.91 -27.26 -6.47
C VAL A 10 24.04 -26.51 -5.76
N GLY A 11 25.24 -27.10 -5.71
CA GLY A 11 26.41 -26.47 -5.10
C GLY A 11 26.85 -25.17 -5.80
N SER A 12 26.81 -25.11 -7.13
CA SER A 12 27.17 -23.90 -7.87
C SER A 12 26.20 -22.75 -7.60
N ILE A 13 24.90 -23.06 -7.53
CA ILE A 13 23.85 -22.08 -7.23
C ILE A 13 23.99 -21.56 -5.79
N GLN A 14 24.20 -22.45 -4.83
CA GLN A 14 24.37 -22.08 -3.42
C GLN A 14 25.60 -21.18 -3.21
N ILE A 15 26.74 -21.53 -3.83
CA ILE A 15 27.95 -20.71 -3.74
C ILE A 15 27.73 -19.33 -4.37
N SER A 16 27.15 -19.27 -5.57
CA SER A 16 26.87 -18.00 -6.25
C SER A 16 25.94 -17.09 -5.44
N MET A 17 24.84 -17.64 -4.92
CA MET A 17 23.87 -16.89 -4.13
C MET A 17 24.44 -16.43 -2.78
N CYS A 18 25.11 -17.30 -2.04
CA CYS A 18 25.62 -16.99 -0.70
C CYS A 18 26.89 -16.12 -0.71
N ALA A 19 27.78 -16.30 -1.69
CA ALA A 19 29.07 -15.61 -1.72
C ALA A 19 29.06 -14.30 -2.52
N VAL A 20 28.18 -14.17 -3.52
CA VAL A 20 28.15 -13.00 -4.41
C VAL A 20 26.85 -12.22 -4.26
N THR A 21 25.71 -12.82 -4.64
CA THR A 21 24.45 -12.07 -4.75
C THR A 21 23.98 -11.53 -3.39
N TYR A 22 23.93 -12.37 -2.36
CA TYR A 22 23.39 -12.00 -1.07
C TYR A 22 24.23 -10.92 -0.34
N PRO A 23 25.58 -11.04 -0.24
CA PRO A 23 26.39 -10.00 0.36
C PRO A 23 26.32 -8.66 -0.39
N THR A 24 26.33 -8.69 -1.72
CA THR A 24 26.25 -7.46 -2.53
C THR A 24 24.91 -6.75 -2.33
N LEU A 25 23.80 -7.48 -2.26
CA LEU A 25 22.47 -6.90 -1.99
C LEU A 25 22.42 -6.26 -0.60
N ILE A 26 22.92 -6.94 0.44
CA ILE A 26 22.94 -6.39 1.80
C ILE A 26 23.75 -5.09 1.83
N LEU A 27 24.94 -5.07 1.23
CA LEU A 27 25.77 -3.87 1.19
C LEU A 27 25.09 -2.72 0.44
N ALA A 28 24.45 -3.00 -0.70
CA ALA A 28 23.73 -1.99 -1.46
C ALA A 28 22.58 -1.36 -0.67
N TYR A 29 21.72 -2.18 -0.06
CA TYR A 29 20.59 -1.70 0.73
C TYR A 29 21.04 -1.01 2.02
N THR A 30 22.08 -1.50 2.68
CA THR A 30 22.65 -0.85 3.88
C THR A 30 23.24 0.52 3.52
N GLY A 31 23.93 0.63 2.37
CA GLY A 31 24.43 1.90 1.84
C GLY A 31 23.31 2.91 1.59
N GLN A 32 22.25 2.49 0.90
CA GLN A 32 21.06 3.33 0.67
C GLN A 32 20.37 3.74 1.97
N ALA A 33 20.21 2.83 2.92
CA ALA A 33 19.62 3.12 4.23
C ALA A 33 20.46 4.15 5.01
N SER A 34 21.79 4.04 4.95
CA SER A 34 22.70 5.01 5.58
C SER A 34 22.58 6.41 4.97
N PHE A 35 22.38 6.49 3.65
CA PHE A 35 22.19 7.74 2.93
C PHE A 35 20.85 8.41 3.30
N LEU A 36 19.76 7.64 3.31
CA LEU A 36 18.42 8.12 3.69
C LEU A 36 18.36 8.58 5.15
N ARG A 37 19.10 7.93 6.06
CA ARG A 37 19.19 8.37 7.46
C ARG A 37 19.79 9.79 7.60
N LYS A 38 20.72 10.17 6.72
CA LYS A 38 21.38 11.48 6.75
C LYS A 38 20.57 12.56 6.04
N HIS A 39 19.78 12.20 5.03
CA HIS A 39 18.95 13.12 4.25
C HIS A 39 17.47 12.73 4.42
N ASN A 40 16.86 13.19 5.52
CA ASN A 40 15.51 12.77 5.95
C ASN A 40 14.35 13.44 5.16
N GLN A 41 14.64 13.97 3.96
CA GLN A 41 13.65 14.61 3.10
C GLN A 41 13.00 13.56 2.19
N TYR A 42 11.67 13.59 2.10
CA TYR A 42 10.86 12.61 1.38
C TYR A 42 11.15 12.53 -0.14
N GLU A 43 11.67 13.61 -0.71
CA GLU A 43 12.00 13.72 -2.14
C GLU A 43 13.17 12.82 -2.59
N TYR A 44 13.91 12.23 -1.66
CA TYR A 44 15.07 11.39 -1.96
C TYR A 44 14.73 9.89 -2.06
N ILE A 45 13.50 9.47 -1.76
CA ILE A 45 13.13 8.05 -1.68
C ILE A 45 13.04 7.39 -3.07
N SER A 46 12.49 8.09 -4.08
CA SER A 46 12.32 7.52 -5.43
C SER A 46 13.63 7.32 -6.18
N ASP A 47 14.60 8.22 -5.96
CA ASP A 47 15.89 8.23 -6.66
C ASP A 47 17.07 7.89 -5.72
N ALA A 48 16.78 7.22 -4.60
CA ALA A 48 17.75 6.95 -3.53
C ALA A 48 19.02 6.26 -4.05
N PHE A 49 18.88 5.32 -4.99
CA PHE A 49 20.01 4.61 -5.59
C PHE A 49 20.98 5.59 -6.27
N PHE A 50 20.49 6.42 -7.20
CA PHE A 50 21.35 7.32 -7.97
C PHE A 50 21.87 8.49 -7.12
N LYS A 51 21.07 9.01 -6.19
CA LYS A 51 21.48 10.10 -5.29
C LYS A 51 22.50 9.66 -4.24
N SER A 52 22.56 8.37 -3.91
CA SER A 52 23.55 7.83 -2.96
C SER A 52 24.98 7.72 -3.53
N ILE A 53 25.15 7.86 -4.85
CA ILE A 53 26.44 7.69 -5.53
C ILE A 53 27.20 9.03 -5.57
N PRO A 54 28.51 9.06 -5.26
CA PRO A 54 29.30 10.27 -5.37
C PRO A 54 29.41 10.75 -6.82
N GLY A 55 29.37 12.06 -7.05
CA GLY A 55 29.24 12.68 -8.39
C GLY A 55 30.08 12.06 -9.51
N PRO A 56 31.41 11.87 -9.34
CA PRO A 56 32.26 11.28 -10.38
C PRO A 56 31.93 9.82 -10.74
N MET A 57 31.34 9.05 -9.82
CA MET A 57 30.99 7.64 -10.02
C MET A 57 29.58 7.44 -10.59
N TYR A 58 28.82 8.51 -10.79
CA TYR A 58 27.46 8.44 -11.33
C TYR A 58 27.44 7.79 -12.73
N TRP A 59 28.26 8.29 -13.66
CA TRP A 59 28.27 7.84 -15.05
C TRP A 59 28.67 6.36 -15.21
N PRO A 60 29.75 5.88 -14.57
CA PRO A 60 30.07 4.45 -14.55
C PRO A 60 28.92 3.59 -14.02
N MET A 61 28.31 3.99 -12.90
CA MET A 61 27.23 3.21 -12.30
C MET A 61 25.97 3.20 -13.16
N PHE A 62 25.66 4.32 -13.82
CA PHE A 62 24.55 4.40 -14.76
C PHE A 62 24.71 3.41 -15.93
N VAL A 63 25.91 3.33 -16.52
CA VAL A 63 26.19 2.36 -17.60
C VAL A 63 26.04 0.92 -17.10
N VAL A 64 26.58 0.59 -15.93
CA VAL A 64 26.46 -0.75 -15.33
C VAL A 64 24.99 -1.09 -15.07
N ALA A 65 24.19 -0.15 -14.56
CA ALA A 65 22.77 -0.36 -14.30
C ALA A 65 21.97 -0.62 -15.60
N VAL A 66 22.28 0.09 -16.69
CA VAL A 66 21.64 -0.15 -17.99
C VAL A 66 22.02 -1.52 -18.56
N LEU A 67 23.29 -1.93 -18.42
CA LEU A 67 23.74 -3.25 -18.85
C LEU A 67 23.08 -4.38 -18.04
N GLU A 68 22.95 -4.20 -16.72
CA GLU A 68 22.24 -5.13 -15.84
C GLU A 68 20.77 -5.28 -16.26
N ALA A 69 20.07 -4.18 -16.54
CA ALA A 69 18.69 -4.21 -17.01
C ALA A 69 18.54 -4.96 -18.36
N ILE A 70 19.51 -4.84 -19.27
CA ILE A 70 19.52 -5.59 -20.54
C ILE A 70 19.68 -7.09 -20.29
N ILE A 71 20.61 -7.49 -19.41
CA ILE A 71 20.85 -8.90 -19.07
C ILE A 71 19.62 -9.49 -18.36
N ALA A 72 19.01 -8.75 -17.43
CA ALA A 72 17.81 -9.16 -16.73
C ALA A 72 16.64 -9.40 -17.71
N SER A 73 16.46 -8.53 -18.70
CA SER A 73 15.45 -8.69 -19.76
C SER A 73 15.66 -9.97 -20.57
N GLN A 74 16.91 -10.26 -20.98
CA GLN A 74 17.24 -11.50 -21.71
C GLN A 74 16.92 -12.76 -20.88
N ALA A 75 17.21 -12.75 -19.58
CA ALA A 75 16.87 -13.85 -18.69
C ALA A 75 15.35 -14.10 -18.57
N MET A 76 14.55 -13.03 -18.58
CA MET A 76 13.07 -13.14 -18.58
C MET A 76 12.53 -13.70 -19.90
N ILE A 77 13.09 -13.29 -21.04
CA ILE A 77 12.71 -13.79 -22.36
C ILE A 77 13.03 -15.29 -22.45
N SER A 78 14.26 -15.70 -22.10
CA SER A 78 14.67 -17.11 -22.05
C SER A 78 13.74 -17.94 -21.17
N GLY A 79 13.48 -17.45 -19.94
CA GLY A 79 12.59 -18.12 -19.01
C GLY A 79 11.16 -18.28 -19.53
N THR A 80 10.69 -17.37 -20.39
CA THR A 80 9.36 -17.48 -21.02
C THR A 80 9.34 -18.60 -22.06
N PHE A 81 10.39 -18.76 -22.86
CA PHE A 81 10.49 -19.87 -23.82
C PHE A 81 10.44 -21.22 -23.13
N SER A 82 11.15 -21.39 -22.01
CA SER A 82 11.15 -22.64 -21.25
C SER A 82 9.77 -22.95 -20.65
N ILE A 83 9.03 -21.95 -20.16
CA ILE A 83 7.65 -22.12 -19.67
C ILE A 83 6.71 -22.52 -20.81
N VAL A 84 6.82 -21.88 -21.97
CA VAL A 84 5.99 -22.21 -23.15
C VAL A 84 6.28 -23.63 -23.64
N GLN A 85 7.55 -24.04 -23.67
CA GLN A 85 7.95 -25.40 -24.02
C GLN A 85 7.37 -26.43 -23.05
N GLN A 86 7.41 -26.17 -21.75
CA GLN A 86 6.81 -27.04 -20.74
C GLN A 86 5.27 -27.07 -20.84
N SER A 87 4.65 -25.95 -21.20
CA SER A 87 3.20 -25.88 -21.40
C SER A 87 2.76 -26.65 -22.66
N LEU A 88 3.60 -26.68 -23.69
CA LEU A 88 3.39 -27.49 -24.91
C LEU A 88 3.50 -28.98 -24.61
N SER A 89 4.46 -29.41 -23.79
CA SER A 89 4.59 -30.82 -23.42
C SER A 89 3.41 -31.32 -22.57
N LEU A 90 2.77 -30.41 -21.82
CA LEU A 90 1.53 -30.67 -21.08
C LEU A 90 0.26 -30.59 -21.95
N GLY A 91 0.35 -30.20 -23.22
CA GLY A 91 -0.81 -30.04 -24.11
C GLY A 91 -1.67 -28.82 -23.80
N CYS A 92 -1.21 -27.91 -22.94
CA CYS A 92 -1.94 -26.72 -22.48
C CYS A 92 -1.74 -25.49 -23.38
N PHE A 93 -0.95 -25.61 -24.47
CA PHE A 93 -0.59 -24.49 -25.33
C PHE A 93 -0.71 -24.87 -26.82
N PRO A 94 -1.17 -23.96 -27.70
CA PRO A 94 -1.25 -24.23 -29.13
C PRO A 94 0.14 -24.46 -29.73
N ARG A 95 0.24 -25.31 -30.75
CA ARG A 95 1.53 -25.66 -31.37
C ARG A 95 2.20 -24.42 -31.97
N VAL A 96 3.37 -24.08 -31.45
CA VAL A 96 4.24 -23.00 -31.95
C VAL A 96 5.54 -23.58 -32.51
N LYS A 97 6.16 -22.88 -33.47
CA LYS A 97 7.42 -23.32 -34.08
C LYS A 97 8.57 -23.15 -33.08
N ILE A 98 9.09 -24.26 -32.57
CA ILE A 98 10.27 -24.29 -31.70
C ILE A 98 11.53 -24.48 -32.55
N ILE A 99 12.52 -23.60 -32.38
CA ILE A 99 13.84 -23.72 -32.99
C ILE A 99 14.83 -24.04 -31.88
N HIS A 100 15.48 -25.19 -31.96
CA HIS A 100 16.57 -25.55 -31.05
C HIS A 100 17.85 -24.89 -31.53
N THR A 101 18.38 -23.95 -30.76
CA THR A 101 19.52 -23.12 -31.16
C THR A 101 20.85 -23.89 -31.11
N SER A 102 20.91 -25.00 -30.37
CA SER A 102 22.08 -25.86 -30.31
C SER A 102 21.71 -27.33 -30.29
N ALA A 103 22.41 -28.13 -31.10
CA ALA A 103 22.29 -29.59 -31.11
C ALA A 103 22.99 -30.26 -29.92
N LYS A 104 23.80 -29.51 -29.15
CA LYS A 104 24.64 -30.03 -28.07
C LYS A 104 24.08 -29.76 -26.66
N PHE A 105 23.12 -28.84 -26.55
CA PHE A 105 22.49 -28.44 -25.29
C PHE A 105 20.97 -28.36 -25.45
N GLU A 106 20.23 -29.32 -24.88
CA GLU A 106 18.78 -29.47 -25.04
C GLU A 106 17.93 -28.31 -24.45
N GLY A 107 18.53 -27.42 -23.65
CA GLY A 107 17.86 -26.27 -23.03
C GLY A 107 17.87 -24.97 -23.85
N GLN A 108 18.60 -24.91 -24.96
CA GLN A 108 18.67 -23.68 -25.77
C GLN A 108 17.52 -23.63 -26.78
N VAL A 109 16.42 -23.03 -26.35
CA VAL A 109 15.16 -23.00 -27.09
C VAL A 109 14.80 -21.57 -27.50
N TYR A 110 14.60 -21.36 -28.79
CA TYR A 110 14.15 -20.09 -29.35
C TYR A 110 12.78 -20.25 -30.02
N ILE A 111 11.82 -19.43 -29.60
CA ILE A 111 10.46 -19.43 -30.15
C ILE A 111 10.18 -18.03 -30.72
N PRO A 112 10.29 -17.84 -32.05
CA PRO A 112 10.21 -16.50 -32.67
C PRO A 112 8.85 -15.82 -32.44
N GLU A 113 7.76 -16.58 -32.50
CA GLU A 113 6.41 -16.05 -32.30
C GLU A 113 6.23 -15.44 -30.90
N ILE A 114 6.76 -16.11 -29.87
CA ILE A 114 6.71 -15.63 -28.49
C ILE A 114 7.60 -14.38 -28.33
N ASN A 115 8.75 -14.34 -28.98
CA ASN A 115 9.64 -13.18 -28.92
C ASN A 115 8.97 -11.91 -29.50
N TYR A 116 8.30 -12.03 -30.65
CA TYR A 116 7.54 -10.92 -31.24
C TYR A 116 6.33 -10.52 -30.40
N LEU A 117 5.64 -11.50 -29.80
CA LEU A 117 4.51 -11.25 -28.92
C LEU A 117 4.96 -10.51 -27.64
N LEU A 118 6.06 -10.93 -27.02
CA LEU A 118 6.66 -10.25 -25.87
C LEU A 118 7.07 -8.82 -26.22
N MET A 119 7.73 -8.62 -27.37
CA MET A 119 8.08 -7.29 -27.85
C MET A 119 6.85 -6.38 -28.00
N LEU A 120 5.79 -6.86 -28.67
CA LEU A 120 4.54 -6.11 -28.85
C LEU A 120 3.90 -5.78 -27.49
N ALA A 121 3.82 -6.76 -26.59
CA ALA A 121 3.25 -6.58 -25.25
C ALA A 121 4.02 -5.53 -24.44
N CYS A 122 5.36 -5.56 -24.44
CA CYS A 122 6.18 -4.55 -23.79
C CYS A 122 5.91 -3.14 -24.35
N VAL A 123 5.86 -2.99 -25.68
CA VAL A 123 5.56 -1.69 -26.32
C VAL A 123 4.18 -1.18 -25.92
N VAL A 124 3.16 -2.04 -25.96
CA VAL A 124 1.78 -1.66 -25.58
C VAL A 124 1.71 -1.24 -24.11
N VAL A 125 2.29 -2.01 -23.19
CA VAL A 125 2.31 -1.69 -21.76
C VAL A 125 3.02 -0.35 -21.52
N THR A 126 4.20 -0.14 -22.11
CA THR A 126 4.93 1.13 -21.97
C THR A 126 4.15 2.31 -22.55
N ALA A 127 3.51 2.15 -23.71
CA ALA A 127 2.71 3.20 -24.35
C ALA A 127 1.45 3.58 -23.54
N VAL A 128 0.79 2.59 -22.92
CA VAL A 128 -0.43 2.79 -22.12
C VAL A 128 -0.11 3.44 -20.78
N PHE A 129 0.83 2.87 -20.01
CA PHE A 129 1.07 3.32 -18.65
C PHE A 129 1.97 4.56 -18.58
N ARG A 130 2.86 4.78 -19.56
CA ARG A 130 3.78 5.93 -19.71
C ARG A 130 4.71 6.22 -18.52
N THR A 131 4.53 5.59 -17.36
CA THR A 131 5.27 5.87 -16.12
C THR A 131 5.37 4.60 -15.29
N THR A 132 6.56 4.28 -14.77
CA THR A 132 6.83 3.05 -13.99
C THR A 132 5.93 2.94 -12.75
N ALA A 133 5.66 4.05 -12.07
CA ALA A 133 4.77 4.09 -10.91
C ALA A 133 3.32 3.66 -11.23
N LYS A 134 2.87 3.84 -12.47
CA LYS A 134 1.52 3.45 -12.91
C LYS A 134 1.43 1.98 -13.30
N ILE A 135 2.57 1.35 -13.63
CA ILE A 135 2.65 -0.09 -13.94
C ILE A 135 2.59 -0.92 -12.65
N GLY A 136 3.27 -0.48 -11.58
CA GLY A 136 3.39 -1.24 -10.33
C GLY A 136 2.26 -1.02 -9.31
N ASN A 137 1.45 0.03 -9.45
CA ASN A 137 0.38 0.33 -8.49
C ASN A 137 -0.93 -0.32 -8.97
N ALA A 138 -1.37 -1.39 -8.29
CA ALA A 138 -2.66 -1.99 -8.55
C ALA A 138 -3.76 -0.96 -8.20
N TYR A 139 -4.43 -0.44 -9.23
CA TYR A 139 -5.49 0.54 -9.04
C TYR A 139 -6.70 -0.12 -8.37
N GLY A 140 -6.91 0.17 -7.09
CA GLY A 140 -8.05 -0.35 -6.35
C GLY A 140 -8.11 0.17 -4.92
N LEU A 141 -9.28 0.00 -4.31
CA LEU A 141 -9.54 0.22 -2.89
C LEU A 141 -9.43 -1.13 -2.16
N ALA A 142 -8.50 -1.25 -1.21
CA ALA A 142 -8.44 -2.42 -0.33
C ALA A 142 -9.04 -2.10 1.03
N ILE A 143 -9.98 -2.96 1.46
CA ILE A 143 -10.66 -2.87 2.74
C ILE A 143 -10.19 -4.03 3.61
N PHE A 144 -9.47 -3.77 4.70
CA PHE A 144 -9.08 -4.81 5.67
C PHE A 144 -9.99 -4.78 6.87
N TYR A 145 -10.70 -5.87 7.12
CA TYR A 145 -11.50 -6.04 8.32
C TYR A 145 -10.62 -6.50 9.48
N SER A 146 -10.64 -5.76 10.58
CA SER A 146 -9.89 -6.10 11.79
C SER A 146 -10.59 -5.61 13.05
N GLU A 147 -10.57 -6.42 14.11
CA GLU A 147 -11.06 -6.03 15.43
C GLU A 147 -10.17 -4.98 16.12
N LEU A 148 -8.96 -4.75 15.59
CA LEU A 148 -7.97 -3.84 16.16
C LEU A 148 -8.32 -2.38 15.89
N VAL A 149 -8.63 -1.62 16.93
CA VAL A 149 -9.00 -0.19 16.81
C VAL A 149 -7.81 0.75 16.74
N HIS A 150 -6.66 0.35 17.30
CA HIS A 150 -5.45 1.16 17.33
C HIS A 150 -4.26 0.34 16.83
N GLY A 151 -3.42 0.93 15.97
CA GLY A 151 -2.25 0.26 15.41
C GLY A 151 -2.53 -0.53 14.13
N ILE A 152 -1.48 -1.08 13.52
CA ILE A 152 -1.57 -1.76 12.23
C ILE A 152 -2.10 -3.19 12.43
N PRO A 153 -3.21 -3.59 11.76
CA PRO A 153 -3.72 -4.94 11.86
C PRO A 153 -2.67 -6.00 11.43
N PRO A 154 -2.55 -7.15 12.13
CA PRO A 154 -1.63 -8.22 11.75
C PRO A 154 -1.83 -8.73 10.31
N ILE A 155 -3.09 -8.74 9.84
CA ILE A 155 -3.44 -9.09 8.46
C ILE A 155 -2.72 -8.24 7.42
N PHE A 156 -2.50 -6.95 7.72
CA PHE A 156 -1.80 -6.05 6.81
C PHE A 156 -0.31 -6.37 6.76
N LYS A 157 0.30 -6.73 7.89
CA LYS A 157 1.70 -7.16 7.93
C LYS A 157 1.89 -8.40 7.05
N HIS A 158 1.03 -9.39 7.22
CA HIS A 158 1.09 -10.62 6.43
C HIS A 158 0.82 -10.36 4.93
N TYR A 159 -0.10 -9.45 4.60
CA TYR A 159 -0.33 -9.01 3.22
C TYR A 159 0.92 -8.34 2.61
N GLY A 160 1.54 -7.39 3.33
CA GLY A 160 2.71 -6.67 2.82
C GLY A 160 3.94 -7.56 2.62
N GLU A 161 4.07 -8.64 3.38
CA GLU A 161 5.15 -9.62 3.23
C GLU A 161 4.95 -10.54 2.02
N ASN A 162 3.70 -10.82 1.64
CA ASN A 162 3.38 -11.86 0.64
C ASN A 162 2.81 -11.32 -0.68
N VAL A 163 2.38 -10.05 -0.73
CA VAL A 163 1.78 -9.44 -1.91
C VAL A 163 2.63 -8.24 -2.36
N PRO A 164 3.29 -8.32 -3.53
CA PRO A 164 4.22 -7.28 -3.98
C PRO A 164 3.55 -6.00 -4.50
N ALA A 165 2.20 -5.94 -4.52
CA ALA A 165 1.44 -4.78 -4.98
C ALA A 165 0.56 -4.25 -3.84
N LEU A 166 0.80 -3.01 -3.41
CA LEU A 166 -0.11 -2.30 -2.52
C LEU A 166 -1.22 -1.65 -3.35
N HIS A 167 -2.44 -1.70 -2.84
CA HIS A 167 -3.56 -0.98 -3.44
C HIS A 167 -3.40 0.53 -3.21
N THR A 168 -3.95 1.34 -4.11
CA THR A 168 -3.79 2.81 -4.11
C THR A 168 -4.38 3.48 -2.87
N VAL A 169 -5.47 2.94 -2.33
CA VAL A 169 -6.09 3.41 -1.07
C VAL A 169 -6.37 2.20 -0.18
N LEU A 170 -5.95 2.30 1.08
CA LEU A 170 -6.10 1.23 2.06
C LEU A 170 -7.00 1.71 3.19
N VAL A 171 -8.05 0.96 3.50
CA VAL A 171 -8.98 1.29 4.59
C VAL A 171 -9.05 0.13 5.58
N PHE A 172 -8.62 0.37 6.81
CA PHE A 172 -8.77 -0.55 7.93
C PHE A 172 -10.14 -0.35 8.57
N VAL A 173 -11.04 -1.32 8.39
CA VAL A 173 -12.39 -1.30 8.94
C VAL A 173 -12.44 -2.08 10.24
N SER A 174 -12.81 -1.40 11.32
CA SER A 174 -12.97 -2.00 12.64
C SER A 174 -14.38 -1.85 13.15
N ILE A 175 -15.01 -2.96 13.47
CA ILE A 175 -16.43 -2.99 13.85
C ILE A 175 -16.53 -3.36 15.32
N LYS A 176 -17.13 -2.48 16.10
CA LYS A 176 -17.32 -2.65 17.55
C LYS A 176 -18.80 -2.65 17.90
N SER A 177 -19.22 -3.68 18.62
CA SER A 177 -20.51 -3.66 19.31
C SER A 177 -20.33 -2.92 20.63
N LEU A 178 -21.11 -1.87 20.86
CA LEU A 178 -21.17 -1.15 22.12
C LEU A 178 -22.37 -1.61 22.94
N PRO A 179 -22.29 -1.53 24.28
CA PRO A 179 -23.38 -1.90 25.16
C PRO A 179 -24.47 -0.83 25.26
N ILE A 180 -24.84 -0.20 24.14
CA ILE A 180 -25.86 0.85 24.07
C ILE A 180 -26.93 0.46 23.05
N SER A 181 -28.14 1.03 23.19
CA SER A 181 -29.27 0.65 22.34
C SER A 181 -29.04 1.02 20.88
N LYS A 182 -28.86 2.32 20.60
CA LYS A 182 -28.63 2.89 19.28
C LYS A 182 -27.50 3.91 19.36
N VAL A 183 -26.48 3.75 18.52
CA VAL A 183 -25.35 4.69 18.48
C VAL A 183 -25.75 5.88 17.59
N PRO A 184 -25.55 7.14 18.02
CA PRO A 184 -25.74 8.29 17.14
C PRO A 184 -24.88 8.18 15.88
N VAL A 185 -25.42 8.56 14.72
CA VAL A 185 -24.74 8.43 13.41
C VAL A 185 -23.40 9.19 13.36
N GLU A 186 -23.27 10.28 14.13
CA GLU A 186 -22.05 11.08 14.22
C GLU A 186 -20.92 10.35 14.99
N GLU A 187 -21.28 9.56 16.01
CA GLU A 187 -20.31 8.82 16.84
C GLU A 187 -20.12 7.38 16.38
N GLY A 188 -21.07 6.87 15.60
CA GLY A 188 -21.08 5.51 15.06
C GLY A 188 -20.03 5.29 13.98
N PHE A 189 -19.64 6.34 13.25
CA PHE A 189 -18.79 6.23 12.07
C PHE A 189 -17.58 7.16 12.20
N LEU A 190 -16.47 6.62 12.69
CA LEU A 190 -15.27 7.39 12.96
C LEU A 190 -14.18 7.09 11.94
N PHE A 191 -13.84 8.08 11.13
CA PHE A 191 -12.65 8.05 10.29
C PHE A 191 -11.44 8.63 11.01
N ARG A 192 -10.29 8.00 10.78
CA ARG A 192 -8.97 8.53 11.18
C ARG A 192 -7.96 8.23 10.08
N ARG A 193 -7.04 9.16 9.87
CA ARG A 193 -5.89 8.94 8.99
C ARG A 193 -4.82 8.12 9.73
N VAL A 194 -4.28 7.10 9.07
CA VAL A 194 -3.11 6.36 9.56
C VAL A 194 -1.86 7.05 9.02
N GLN A 195 -0.93 7.42 9.89
CA GLN A 195 0.31 8.09 9.48
C GLN A 195 1.30 7.07 8.88
N PRO A 196 2.14 7.47 7.90
CA PRO A 196 2.25 8.81 7.27
C PRO A 196 1.20 9.10 6.19
N LYS A 197 0.86 10.39 6.00
CA LYS A 197 -0.22 10.90 5.11
C LYS A 197 -0.12 10.41 3.66
N GLN A 198 1.09 10.16 3.17
CA GLN A 198 1.38 9.79 1.77
C GLN A 198 0.92 8.38 1.39
N LEU A 199 0.70 7.48 2.36
CA LEU A 199 0.31 6.10 2.07
C LEU A 199 -1.19 5.92 1.78
N ASN A 200 -1.99 7.00 1.84
CA ASN A 200 -3.45 6.96 1.66
C ASN A 200 -4.11 5.84 2.47
N MET A 201 -3.64 5.69 3.72
CA MET A 201 -4.12 4.69 4.66
C MET A 201 -5.10 5.36 5.62
N PHE A 202 -6.31 4.81 5.67
CA PHE A 202 -7.38 5.29 6.52
C PHE A 202 -7.84 4.19 7.45
N ARG A 203 -8.38 4.60 8.58
CA ARG A 203 -9.09 3.73 9.50
C ARG A 203 -10.53 4.19 9.57
N TYR A 204 -11.42 3.23 9.47
CA TYR A 204 -12.84 3.41 9.61
C TYR A 204 -13.34 2.55 10.77
N VAL A 205 -13.70 3.18 11.88
CA VAL A 205 -14.26 2.49 13.05
C VAL A 205 -15.76 2.65 13.02
N VAL A 206 -16.47 1.53 12.89
CA VAL A 206 -17.92 1.47 12.94
C VAL A 206 -18.35 0.93 14.30
N ARG A 207 -19.20 1.67 15.00
CA ARG A 207 -19.74 1.32 16.30
C ARG A 207 -21.24 1.08 16.15
N TYR A 208 -21.69 -0.08 16.61
CA TYR A 208 -23.10 -0.47 16.58
C TYR A 208 -23.61 -0.71 18.00
N GLY A 209 -24.82 -0.24 18.27
CA GLY A 209 -25.60 -0.62 19.43
C GLY A 209 -26.33 -1.95 19.20
N TYR A 210 -26.93 -2.51 20.25
CA TYR A 210 -27.61 -3.80 20.16
C TYR A 210 -28.87 -3.77 19.31
N THR A 211 -29.50 -2.60 19.13
CA THR A 211 -30.70 -2.45 18.29
C THR A 211 -30.38 -1.91 16.90
N ASP A 212 -29.12 -1.59 16.62
CA ASP A 212 -28.71 -1.08 15.31
C ASP A 212 -28.77 -2.21 14.28
N VAL A 213 -29.68 -2.06 13.32
CA VAL A 213 -29.89 -3.06 12.27
C VAL A 213 -28.73 -2.99 11.29
N ARG A 214 -27.81 -3.97 11.38
CA ARG A 214 -26.54 -3.99 10.63
C ARG A 214 -26.65 -4.02 9.10
N ASN A 215 -27.83 -4.11 8.47
CA ASN A 215 -27.90 -4.32 7.00
C ASN A 215 -29.25 -4.10 6.29
N LYS A 216 -30.21 -3.31 6.83
CA LYS A 216 -31.55 -3.22 6.18
C LYS A 216 -32.09 -1.84 5.85
N GLU A 217 -31.49 -0.74 6.33
CA GLU A 217 -32.03 0.61 6.07
C GLU A 217 -31.43 1.31 4.84
N HIS A 218 -30.33 0.82 4.28
CA HIS A 218 -29.69 1.44 3.13
C HIS A 218 -29.65 0.47 1.95
N ASP A 219 -30.44 0.77 0.91
CA ASP A 219 -30.50 0.11 -0.40
C ASP A 219 -29.17 0.27 -1.22
N GLN A 220 -28.10 0.71 -0.56
CA GLN A 220 -26.80 1.02 -1.14
C GLN A 220 -25.72 0.10 -0.60
N PRO A 221 -24.77 -0.34 -1.45
CA PRO A 221 -23.64 -1.17 -1.02
C PRO A 221 -22.78 -0.43 0.01
N PHE A 222 -22.37 -1.13 1.07
CA PHE A 222 -21.60 -0.61 2.21
C PHE A 222 -20.42 0.26 1.76
N GLU A 223 -19.76 -0.13 0.68
CA GLU A 223 -18.56 0.49 0.21
C GLU A 223 -18.83 1.89 -0.40
N THR A 224 -20.02 2.13 -0.95
CA THR A 224 -20.44 3.49 -1.39
C THR A 224 -20.60 4.42 -0.20
N ILE A 225 -21.20 3.93 0.89
CA ILE A 225 -21.31 4.69 2.14
C ILE A 225 -19.91 4.98 2.70
N LEU A 226 -19.03 3.97 2.73
CA LEU A 226 -17.66 4.10 3.20
C LEU A 226 -16.87 5.15 2.40
N VAL A 227 -16.96 5.12 1.07
CA VAL A 227 -16.26 6.09 0.20
C VAL A 227 -16.83 7.50 0.35
N GLY A 228 -18.16 7.65 0.44
CA GLY A 228 -18.79 8.94 0.68
C GLY A 228 -18.29 9.58 1.98
N ARG A 229 -18.33 8.83 3.08
CA ARG A 229 -17.83 9.28 4.39
C ARG A 229 -16.32 9.51 4.43
N LEU A 230 -15.54 8.74 3.67
CA LEU A 230 -14.10 8.97 3.54
C LEU A 230 -13.81 10.32 2.87
N LYS A 231 -14.56 10.69 1.82
CA LYS A 231 -14.41 12.00 1.16
C LYS A 231 -14.77 13.14 2.12
N GLU A 232 -15.88 13.03 2.84
CA GLU A 232 -16.27 14.01 3.87
C GLU A 232 -15.19 14.18 4.94
N PHE A 233 -14.58 13.07 5.38
CA PHE A 233 -13.46 13.09 6.32
C PHE A 233 -12.25 13.84 5.74
N ILE A 234 -11.85 13.57 4.49
CA ILE A 234 -10.73 14.25 3.84
C ILE A 234 -11.02 15.75 3.76
N THR A 235 -12.22 16.16 3.34
CA THR A 235 -12.62 17.57 3.31
C THR A 235 -12.50 18.22 4.69
N ARG A 236 -13.03 17.57 5.74
CA ARG A 236 -12.93 18.10 7.11
C ARG A 236 -11.47 18.17 7.61
N ASP A 237 -10.64 17.18 7.30
CA ASP A 237 -9.22 17.11 7.70
C ASP A 237 -8.42 18.29 7.11
N TYR A 238 -8.67 18.65 5.85
CA TYR A 238 -8.05 19.79 5.19
C TYR A 238 -8.58 21.13 5.72
N ILE A 239 -9.89 21.30 5.88
CA ILE A 239 -10.49 22.50 6.47
C ILE A 239 -9.95 22.75 7.88
N PHE A 240 -9.89 21.71 8.72
CA PHE A 240 -9.36 21.81 10.07
C PHE A 240 -7.88 22.22 10.08
N SER A 241 -7.07 21.65 9.17
CA SER A 241 -5.67 22.02 9.01
C SER A 241 -5.51 23.49 8.58
N ALA A 242 -6.37 23.98 7.67
CA ALA A 242 -6.37 25.37 7.23
C ALA A 242 -6.74 26.34 8.37
N ILE A 243 -7.79 26.03 9.15
CA ILE A 243 -8.21 26.85 10.30
C ILE A 243 -7.10 26.93 11.36
N ILE A 244 -6.40 25.82 11.64
CA ILE A 244 -5.26 25.82 12.58
C ILE A 244 -4.14 26.73 12.09
N ASN A 245 -3.81 26.69 10.79
CA ASN A 245 -2.76 27.54 10.24
C ASN A 245 -3.13 29.02 10.37
N ILE A 246 -4.36 29.41 10.01
CA ILE A 246 -4.86 30.78 10.16
C ILE A 246 -4.80 31.23 11.63
N ARG A 247 -5.21 30.36 12.57
CA ARG A 247 -5.18 30.69 14.00
C ARG A 247 -3.76 30.86 14.54
N ASN A 248 -2.81 30.08 14.06
CA ASN A 248 -1.41 30.21 14.45
C ASN A 248 -0.75 31.47 13.87
N GLU A 249 -1.23 31.94 12.71
CA GLU A 249 -0.81 33.23 12.11
C GLU A 249 -1.45 34.43 12.83
N SER A 250 -2.61 34.24 13.46
CA SER A 250 -3.41 35.32 14.07
C SER A 250 -3.20 35.56 15.58
N GLY A 251 -2.18 35.01 16.24
CA GLY A 251 -2.03 35.26 17.68
C GLY A 251 -0.76 34.74 18.38
N ASP A 252 0.28 35.56 18.38
CA ASP A 252 1.02 35.89 19.61
C ASP A 252 0.52 37.26 20.09
N ASP A 253 -0.48 37.28 20.97
CA ASP A 253 -0.54 38.28 22.03
C ASP A 253 -1.57 37.93 23.12
N GLY A 254 -1.12 37.95 24.37
CA GLY A 254 -1.92 38.43 25.50
C GLY A 254 -2.72 37.42 26.33
N GLY A 255 -2.05 36.81 27.31
CA GLY A 255 -2.70 36.21 28.48
C GLY A 255 -1.92 36.43 29.78
N SER A 256 -1.37 37.64 29.99
CA SER A 256 -0.82 38.06 31.29
C SER A 256 -1.63 39.21 31.87
N VAL A 257 -1.90 39.08 33.16
CA VAL A 257 -2.83 39.87 33.97
C VAL A 257 -2.37 41.32 34.10
N VAL A 258 -3.34 42.22 33.96
CA VAL A 258 -3.32 43.67 34.16
C VAL A 258 -2.60 44.12 35.43
N ASN A 259 -1.68 45.10 35.31
CA ASN A 259 -1.73 46.29 36.17
C ASN A 259 -0.90 47.48 35.64
N GLY A 260 -1.56 48.64 35.52
CA GLY A 260 -1.01 49.93 35.92
C GLY A 260 -0.28 50.81 34.88
N GLY A 261 -1.03 51.70 34.24
CA GLY A 261 -0.70 53.14 34.21
C GLY A 261 0.14 53.70 33.05
N GLY A 262 -0.39 54.76 32.42
CA GLY A 262 0.41 55.87 31.90
C GLY A 262 0.55 55.99 30.37
N ASP A 263 -0.38 56.72 29.78
CA ASP A 263 -0.20 57.79 28.78
C ASP A 263 0.88 57.63 27.68
N LYS A 264 0.45 57.56 26.41
CA LYS A 264 0.96 58.40 25.31
C LYS A 264 0.24 58.12 23.99
N ILE A 265 -0.42 59.16 23.50
CA ILE A 265 -0.93 59.31 22.14
C ILE A 265 0.26 59.48 21.20
N VAL A 266 0.38 58.62 20.18
CA VAL A 266 1.09 58.93 18.93
C VAL A 266 0.26 58.39 17.78
N ASN A 267 -0.36 59.31 17.03
CA ASN A 267 -0.96 59.03 15.74
C ASN A 267 0.14 58.55 14.77
N LYS A 268 -0.10 57.45 14.07
CA LYS A 268 0.63 57.10 12.86
C LYS A 268 -0.37 56.67 11.80
N ASP A 269 -0.50 57.51 10.79
CA ASP A 269 -1.33 57.31 9.61
C ASP A 269 -0.95 55.98 8.94
N MET A 270 -1.95 55.15 8.63
CA MET A 270 -1.81 53.90 7.87
C MET A 270 -1.97 54.18 6.37
N ASP A 271 -1.08 53.61 5.57
CA ASP A 271 -1.01 53.69 4.11
C ASP A 271 -1.82 52.53 3.48
N ASP A 272 -2.64 52.83 2.47
CA ASP A 272 -3.59 51.95 1.76
C ASP A 272 -2.91 50.84 0.89
N GLY A 273 -1.58 50.72 0.96
CA GLY A 273 -0.76 49.86 0.11
C GLY A 273 -0.61 48.41 0.58
N ASP A 274 -0.66 48.16 1.88
CA ASP A 274 -0.33 46.86 2.48
C ASP A 274 -1.51 45.85 2.48
N GLU A 275 -2.76 46.31 2.43
CA GLU A 275 -3.94 45.42 2.42
C GLU A 275 -4.01 44.54 1.15
N LYS A 276 -3.55 45.05 0.00
CA LYS A 276 -3.63 44.32 -1.28
C LYS A 276 -2.59 43.22 -1.45
N GLN A 277 -1.49 43.29 -0.71
CA GLN A 277 -0.42 42.27 -0.76
C GLN A 277 -0.76 41.08 0.13
N VAL A 278 -1.34 41.33 1.32
CA VAL A 278 -1.79 40.29 2.25
C VAL A 278 -2.98 39.51 1.68
N GLU A 279 -3.95 40.18 1.05
CA GLU A 279 -5.08 39.49 0.40
C GLU A 279 -4.66 38.53 -0.73
N ASN A 280 -3.58 38.84 -1.46
CA ASN A 280 -3.10 38.02 -2.57
C ASN A 280 -2.33 36.78 -2.08
N GLU A 281 -1.58 36.88 -0.99
CA GLU A 281 -0.88 35.74 -0.38
C GLU A 281 -1.84 34.79 0.34
N GLU A 282 -2.87 35.31 1.03
CA GLU A 282 -3.94 34.49 1.63
C GLU A 282 -4.79 33.76 0.59
N LYS A 283 -5.15 34.42 -0.53
CA LYS A 283 -5.85 33.77 -1.65
C LYS A 283 -5.04 32.63 -2.25
N HIS A 284 -3.72 32.80 -2.40
CA HIS A 284 -2.84 31.77 -2.97
C HIS A 284 -2.63 30.57 -2.01
N GLY A 285 -2.59 30.81 -0.70
CA GLY A 285 -2.53 29.75 0.31
C GLY A 285 -3.80 28.89 0.37
N VAL A 286 -4.98 29.51 0.27
CA VAL A 286 -6.28 28.80 0.29
C VAL A 286 -6.50 28.00 -1.00
N GLU A 287 -6.15 28.55 -2.16
CA GLU A 287 -6.19 27.83 -3.45
C GLU A 287 -5.31 26.57 -3.42
N GLY A 288 -4.08 26.66 -2.88
CA GLY A 288 -3.18 25.50 -2.78
C GLY A 288 -3.68 24.37 -1.89
N VAL A 289 -4.41 24.70 -0.81
CA VAL A 289 -5.05 23.73 0.10
C VAL A 289 -6.22 23.03 -0.59
N GLU A 290 -7.05 23.79 -1.30
CA GLU A 290 -8.19 23.25 -2.06
C GLU A 290 -7.72 22.31 -3.18
N GLU A 291 -6.71 22.70 -3.94
CA GLU A 291 -6.11 21.84 -4.96
C GLU A 291 -5.51 20.55 -4.39
N ALA A 292 -4.87 20.62 -3.21
CA ALA A 292 -4.34 19.43 -2.54
C ALA A 292 -5.44 18.48 -2.07
N MET A 293 -6.53 19.03 -1.52
CA MET A 293 -7.72 18.29 -1.11
C MET A 293 -8.39 17.61 -2.32
N GLU A 294 -8.64 18.36 -3.39
CA GLU A 294 -9.25 17.80 -4.60
C GLU A 294 -8.41 16.68 -5.21
N ARG A 295 -7.08 16.84 -5.24
CA ARG A 295 -6.17 15.79 -5.72
C ARG A 295 -6.35 14.50 -4.92
N GLU A 296 -6.45 14.59 -3.60
CA GLU A 296 -6.64 13.42 -2.74
C GLU A 296 -8.01 12.76 -2.96
N ILE A 297 -9.08 13.56 -3.06
CA ILE A 297 -10.43 13.04 -3.36
C ILE A 297 -10.45 12.34 -4.73
N ARG A 298 -9.78 12.90 -5.75
CA ARG A 298 -9.66 12.28 -7.08
C ARG A 298 -8.94 10.93 -7.02
N VAL A 299 -7.94 10.77 -6.14
CA VAL A 299 -7.24 9.49 -5.92
C VAL A 299 -8.21 8.45 -5.33
N VAL A 300 -9.00 8.82 -4.32
CA VAL A 300 -10.03 7.94 -3.74
C VAL A 300 -11.05 7.53 -4.79
N ASP A 301 -11.51 8.47 -5.61
CA ASP A 301 -12.46 8.19 -6.70
C ASP A 301 -11.90 7.24 -7.76
N LYS A 302 -10.63 7.42 -8.12
CA LYS A 302 -9.95 6.54 -9.07
C LYS A 302 -9.76 5.14 -8.49
N ALA A 303 -9.39 5.03 -7.21
CA ALA A 303 -9.23 3.76 -6.52
C ALA A 303 -10.57 3.00 -6.42
N TRP A 304 -11.65 3.70 -6.08
CA TRP A 304 -13.01 3.16 -6.04
C TRP A 304 -13.45 2.58 -7.40
N ARG A 305 -13.22 3.33 -8.49
CA ARG A 305 -13.52 2.86 -9.86
C ARG A 305 -12.61 1.72 -10.34
N GLY A 306 -11.39 1.64 -9.82
CA GLY A 306 -10.44 0.56 -10.13
C GLY A 306 -10.86 -0.81 -9.60
N GLY A 307 -11.79 -0.82 -8.64
CA GLY A 307 -12.31 -2.05 -8.03
C GLY A 307 -12.00 -2.11 -6.53
N VAL A 308 -12.76 -2.94 -5.84
CA VAL A 308 -12.74 -3.02 -4.38
C VAL A 308 -12.46 -4.45 -3.98
N VAL A 309 -11.48 -4.63 -3.11
CA VAL A 309 -11.07 -5.93 -2.59
C VAL A 309 -11.19 -5.91 -1.08
N HIS A 310 -11.88 -6.91 -0.56
CA HIS A 310 -12.12 -7.09 0.86
C HIS A 310 -11.16 -8.14 1.43
N PHE A 311 -10.36 -7.76 2.41
CA PHE A 311 -9.46 -8.65 3.12
C PHE A 311 -10.06 -8.97 4.49
N LEU A 312 -10.28 -10.25 4.75
CA LEU A 312 -10.78 -10.74 6.03
C LEU A 312 -9.75 -11.70 6.64
N GLY A 313 -9.37 -11.44 7.89
CA GLY A 313 -8.37 -12.25 8.59
C GLY A 313 -9.02 -13.50 9.18
N GLU A 314 -8.47 -14.66 8.86
CA GLU A 314 -8.81 -15.92 9.52
C GLU A 314 -7.64 -16.32 10.42
N ASN A 315 -7.78 -16.11 11.73
CA ASN A 315 -6.73 -16.48 12.68
C ASN A 315 -6.81 -17.97 12.98
N GLU A 316 -5.88 -18.81 12.56
CA GLU A 316 -5.77 -20.19 13.01
C GLU A 316 -4.82 -20.25 14.21
N VAL A 317 -5.17 -21.06 15.21
CA VAL A 317 -4.36 -21.19 16.43
C VAL A 317 -3.88 -22.63 16.48
N VAL A 318 -2.56 -22.81 16.52
CA VAL A 318 -1.90 -24.11 16.52
C VAL A 318 -1.03 -24.22 17.77
N ALA A 319 -0.93 -25.40 18.35
CA ALA A 319 -0.02 -25.62 19.48
C ALA A 319 1.46 -25.62 19.02
N GLY A 320 2.33 -24.85 19.67
CA GLY A 320 3.75 -24.76 19.32
C GLY A 320 4.53 -26.07 19.50
N GLU A 321 5.72 -26.16 18.89
CA GLU A 321 6.48 -27.43 18.77
C GLU A 321 6.93 -28.08 20.09
N GLY A 322 6.85 -27.39 21.24
CA GLY A 322 7.12 -27.93 22.58
C GLY A 322 5.88 -28.14 23.48
N SER A 323 4.66 -27.92 22.97
CA SER A 323 3.44 -27.99 23.79
C SER A 323 3.09 -29.43 24.16
N GLY A 324 2.83 -29.68 25.46
CA GLY A 324 2.44 -30.99 25.98
C GLY A 324 1.15 -31.54 25.36
N ILE A 325 0.95 -32.86 25.45
CA ILE A 325 -0.15 -33.59 24.79
C ILE A 325 -1.53 -32.99 25.12
N GLY A 326 -1.78 -32.65 26.38
CA GLY A 326 -3.05 -32.03 26.80
C GLY A 326 -3.29 -30.66 26.16
N LYS A 327 -2.24 -29.83 26.08
CA LYS A 327 -2.30 -28.51 25.43
C LYS A 327 -2.53 -28.64 23.92
N ARG A 328 -1.89 -29.62 23.26
CA ARG A 328 -2.14 -29.95 21.85
C ARG A 328 -3.58 -30.37 21.58
N ILE A 329 -4.15 -31.23 22.42
CA ILE A 329 -5.56 -31.66 22.28
C ILE A 329 -6.50 -30.47 22.48
N LEU A 330 -6.27 -29.65 23.50
CA LEU A 330 -7.11 -28.50 23.79
C LEU A 330 -7.10 -27.47 22.64
N ILE A 331 -5.92 -27.14 22.13
CA ILE A 331 -5.76 -26.10 21.10
C ILE A 331 -6.17 -26.63 19.72
N ASN A 332 -5.64 -27.78 19.29
CA ASN A 332 -5.85 -28.24 17.92
C ASN A 332 -7.24 -28.87 17.71
N TYR A 333 -7.86 -29.43 18.76
CA TYR A 333 -9.18 -30.10 18.65
C TYR A 333 -10.31 -29.34 19.36
N ALA A 334 -10.19 -29.05 20.66
CA ALA A 334 -11.33 -28.49 21.40
C ALA A 334 -11.63 -27.04 20.97
N TYR A 335 -10.61 -26.19 20.88
CA TYR A 335 -10.77 -24.81 20.41
C TYR A 335 -11.23 -24.75 18.95
N SER A 336 -10.63 -25.56 18.06
CA SER A 336 -11.03 -25.62 16.66
C SER A 336 -12.47 -26.12 16.47
N PHE A 337 -12.91 -27.10 17.27
CA PHE A 337 -14.28 -27.59 17.28
C PHE A 337 -15.27 -26.52 17.76
N ILE A 338 -15.02 -25.86 18.89
CA ILE A 338 -15.89 -24.77 19.39
C ILE A 338 -16.00 -23.66 18.35
N ARG A 339 -14.87 -23.26 17.77
CA ARG A 339 -14.84 -22.21 16.75
C ARG A 339 -15.60 -22.57 15.48
N ARG A 340 -15.51 -23.81 15.00
CA ARG A 340 -16.28 -24.28 13.83
C ARG A 340 -17.78 -24.33 14.09
N ASN A 341 -18.19 -24.55 15.33
CA ASN A 341 -19.60 -24.58 15.73
C ASN A 341 -20.16 -23.20 16.09
N LEU A 342 -19.29 -22.21 16.38
CA LEU A 342 -19.69 -20.82 16.54
C LEU A 342 -19.88 -20.15 15.17
N ARG A 343 -20.91 -19.30 15.07
CA ARG A 343 -21.26 -18.59 13.84
C ARG A 343 -20.09 -17.73 13.36
N GLN A 344 -19.51 -18.07 12.21
CA GLN A 344 -18.37 -17.34 11.62
C GLN A 344 -18.72 -15.89 11.30
N ALA A 345 -17.77 -14.98 11.54
CA ALA A 345 -17.88 -13.54 11.30
C ALA A 345 -18.18 -13.20 9.82
N ASP A 346 -17.78 -14.07 8.90
CA ASP A 346 -17.90 -13.88 7.45
C ASP A 346 -19.36 -13.75 7.00
N LYS A 347 -20.27 -14.51 7.64
CA LYS A 347 -21.72 -14.43 7.38
C LYS A 347 -22.37 -13.16 7.94
N VAL A 348 -21.62 -12.36 8.70
CA VAL A 348 -22.14 -11.16 9.37
C VAL A 348 -22.06 -9.93 8.47
N PHE A 349 -21.25 -9.96 7.41
CA PHE A 349 -20.97 -8.77 6.58
C PHE A 349 -21.53 -8.81 5.16
N ASP A 350 -22.20 -9.90 4.76
CA ASP A 350 -22.79 -10.09 3.42
C ASP A 350 -21.87 -9.62 2.27
N ILE A 351 -20.56 -9.85 2.44
CA ILE A 351 -19.54 -9.37 1.50
C ILE A 351 -19.61 -10.25 0.24
N PRO A 352 -19.65 -9.66 -0.97
CA PRO A 352 -19.63 -10.44 -2.20
C PRO A 352 -18.43 -11.38 -2.26
N HIS A 353 -18.68 -12.69 -2.31
CA HIS A 353 -17.61 -13.72 -2.29
C HIS A 353 -16.56 -13.53 -3.40
N LYS A 354 -16.94 -12.97 -4.55
CA LYS A 354 -16.03 -12.70 -5.68
C LYS A 354 -14.97 -11.63 -5.38
N ARG A 355 -15.16 -10.82 -4.35
CA ARG A 355 -14.27 -9.71 -3.95
C ARG A 355 -13.65 -9.91 -2.58
N LEU A 356 -13.88 -11.08 -1.95
CA LEU A 356 -13.39 -11.41 -0.62
C LEU A 356 -12.13 -12.27 -0.71
N LEU A 357 -11.02 -11.76 -0.19
CA LEU A 357 -9.79 -12.49 0.06
C LEU A 357 -9.68 -12.81 1.56
N LYS A 358 -9.70 -14.11 1.86
CA LYS A 358 -9.46 -14.62 3.21
C LYS A 358 -7.98 -14.82 3.41
N VAL A 359 -7.42 -14.17 4.42
CA VAL A 359 -6.01 -14.24 4.76
C VAL A 359 -5.88 -15.07 6.03
N GLY A 360 -5.41 -16.31 5.87
CA GLY A 360 -5.13 -17.21 6.99
C GLY A 360 -3.86 -16.76 7.73
N MET A 361 -3.95 -16.60 9.05
CA MET A 361 -2.82 -16.27 9.91
C MET A 361 -2.70 -17.35 10.99
N ALA A 362 -1.62 -18.14 10.97
CA ALA A 362 -1.38 -19.15 11.99
C ALA A 362 -0.62 -18.54 13.18
N TYR A 363 -1.15 -18.76 14.38
CA TYR A 363 -0.55 -18.36 15.65
C TYR A 363 -0.18 -19.60 16.44
N GLU A 364 1.10 -19.76 16.74
CA GLU A 364 1.59 -20.82 17.60
C GLU A 364 1.48 -20.42 19.09
N LEU A 365 0.82 -21.26 19.89
CA LEU A 365 0.61 -21.06 21.33
C LEU A 365 1.32 -22.08 22.22
#